data_AF-A0A2A3XTN9-F1
#
_entry.id   AF-A0A2A3XTN9-F1
#
_cell.length_a   1.000
_cell.length_b   1.000
_cell.length_c   1.000
_cell.angle_alpha   90.00
_cell.angle_beta   90.00
_cell.angle_gamma   90.00
#
_symmetry.space_group_name_H-M   'P 1'
#
loop_
_entity.id
_entity.type
_entity.pdbx_description
1 polymer ?
#
loop_
_entity_poly.entity_id
_entity_poly.type
_entity_poly.pdbx_seq_one_letter_code
_entity_poly.pdbx_strand_id
1 'polypeptide(L)'
;MKLPEHMKVGGVDDVDMYIAALNSHDGSSPFRLMVTPIRVVCANTQAAALQHAKGTFNIRHTRSAMGHIEQARQALSLTFRYQEEFQAAAERMIQESLTDAAFGDLVERLMPTPSENATNRVKDNHREKADRLEWLFADAPTNDAIRGTRWAGYQAVAEFVDHYAPAKLNRYCEDVETARSMAAIGTAATSLKHKAFDLLAV
;
A
#
# COMPACT_ATOMS: atom_id res chain seq x y z
N MET A 1 -4.03 -11.95 10.41
CA MET A 1 -5.18 -12.81 10.01
C MET A 1 -5.87 -12.15 8.83
N LYS A 2 -6.09 -12.87 7.72
CA LYS A 2 -6.90 -12.39 6.59
C LYS A 2 -8.36 -12.26 7.05
N LEU A 3 -9.04 -11.19 6.67
CA LEU A 3 -10.47 -11.04 6.91
C LEU A 3 -11.25 -12.00 6.00
N PRO A 4 -12.37 -12.58 6.47
CA PRO A 4 -13.15 -13.55 5.70
C PRO A 4 -13.77 -12.94 4.44
N GLU A 5 -14.02 -11.63 4.43
CA GLU A 5 -14.55 -10.90 3.29
C GLU A 5 -13.44 -10.07 2.63
N HIS A 6 -13.39 -10.13 1.29
CA HIS A 6 -12.58 -9.23 0.46
C HIS A 6 -13.43 -8.03 0.05
N MET A 7 -12.80 -6.87 -0.11
CA MET A 7 -13.46 -5.70 -0.67
C MET A 7 -13.47 -5.84 -2.19
N LYS A 8 -14.63 -5.68 -2.82
CA LYS A 8 -14.78 -5.80 -4.28
C LYS A 8 -14.95 -4.41 -4.89
N VAL A 9 -14.01 -3.99 -5.74
CA VAL A 9 -14.05 -2.69 -6.43
C VAL A 9 -14.68 -2.88 -7.81
N GLY A 10 -15.75 -2.11 -8.06
CA GLY A 10 -16.51 -2.14 -9.33
C GLY A 10 -17.04 -3.51 -9.75
N GLY A 11 -17.21 -4.44 -8.80
CA GLY A 11 -17.68 -5.80 -9.07
C GLY A 11 -16.62 -6.76 -9.64
N VAL A 12 -15.44 -6.28 -10.00
CA VAL A 12 -14.48 -7.02 -10.84
C VAL A 12 -13.09 -7.18 -10.24
N ASP A 13 -12.69 -6.32 -9.30
CA ASP A 13 -11.37 -6.38 -8.66
C ASP A 13 -11.49 -6.69 -7.17
N ASP A 14 -10.80 -7.74 -6.71
CA ASP A 14 -10.87 -8.23 -5.33
C ASP A 14 -9.65 -7.75 -4.53
N VAL A 15 -9.90 -6.97 -3.48
CA VAL A 15 -8.89 -6.44 -2.57
C VAL A 15 -8.98 -7.15 -1.22
N ASP A 16 -7.94 -7.92 -0.90
CA ASP A 16 -7.83 -8.64 0.36
C ASP A 16 -7.49 -7.72 1.54
N MET A 17 -8.18 -7.91 2.66
CA MET A 17 -7.94 -7.17 3.90
C MET A 17 -7.43 -8.09 5.01
N TYR A 18 -6.62 -7.56 5.92
CA TYR A 18 -6.00 -8.30 7.02
C TYR A 18 -6.13 -7.54 8.34
N ILE A 19 -6.43 -8.26 9.43
CA ILE A 19 -6.21 -7.78 10.80
C ILE A 19 -4.84 -8.26 11.27
N ALA A 20 -3.97 -7.34 11.68
CA ALA A 20 -2.72 -7.66 12.37
C ALA A 20 -2.85 -7.36 13.87
N ALA A 21 -2.45 -8.33 14.69
CA ALA A 21 -2.34 -8.22 16.13
C ALA A 21 -0.88 -8.41 16.52
N LEU A 22 -0.30 -7.45 17.21
CA LEU A 22 1.12 -7.33 17.45
C LEU A 22 1.36 -7.20 18.93
N ASN A 23 2.23 -8.03 19.49
CA ASN A 23 2.58 -7.97 20.90
C ASN A 23 4.10 -7.94 21.06
N SER A 24 4.58 -7.26 22.08
CA SER A 24 5.97 -7.39 22.52
C SER A 24 5.99 -8.36 23.70
N HIS A 25 6.85 -9.39 23.59
CA HIS A 25 6.98 -10.42 24.63
C HIS A 25 7.74 -9.91 25.87
N ASP A 26 8.55 -8.87 25.70
CA ASP A 26 9.33 -8.20 26.76
C ASP A 26 8.63 -6.96 27.36
N GLY A 27 7.41 -6.64 26.91
CA GLY A 27 6.63 -5.49 27.37
C GLY A 27 7.16 -4.12 26.91
N SER A 28 8.14 -4.09 26.02
CA SER A 28 8.72 -2.86 25.43
C SER A 28 7.75 -2.10 24.52
N SER A 29 6.71 -2.77 24.01
CA SER A 29 5.63 -2.10 23.27
C SER A 29 4.24 -2.63 23.65
N PRO A 30 3.21 -1.77 23.57
CA PRO A 30 1.83 -2.17 23.87
C PRO A 30 1.32 -3.17 22.84
N PHE A 31 0.41 -4.06 23.27
CA PHE A 31 -0.31 -4.93 22.35
C PHE A 31 -1.14 -4.07 21.39
N ARG A 32 -1.01 -4.32 20.09
CA ARG A 32 -1.63 -3.52 19.03
C ARG A 32 -2.45 -4.30 18.04
N LEU A 33 -3.65 -3.81 17.76
CA LEU A 33 -4.52 -4.29 16.69
C LEU A 33 -4.65 -3.24 15.59
N MET A 34 -4.68 -3.69 14.33
CA MET A 34 -4.85 -2.87 13.14
C MET A 34 -5.50 -3.66 12.00
N VAL A 35 -6.24 -2.99 11.11
CA VAL A 35 -6.63 -3.56 9.81
C VAL A 35 -5.80 -2.91 8.71
N THR A 36 -5.37 -3.70 7.75
CA THR A 36 -4.49 -3.27 6.66
C THR A 36 -4.71 -4.16 5.42
N PRO A 37 -4.61 -3.63 4.19
CA PRO A 37 -4.54 -4.47 2.99
C PRO A 37 -3.20 -5.23 2.89
N ILE A 38 -2.26 -5.00 3.82
CA ILE A 38 -0.94 -5.63 3.83
C ILE A 38 -0.98 -6.97 4.56
N ARG A 39 -0.57 -8.05 3.87
CA ARG A 39 -0.41 -9.37 4.47
C ARG A 39 0.80 -9.40 5.42
N VAL A 40 0.56 -9.39 6.73
CA VAL A 40 1.63 -9.48 7.74
C VAL A 40 2.06 -10.93 7.95
N VAL A 41 3.32 -11.25 7.61
CA VAL A 41 3.91 -12.60 7.69
C VAL A 41 5.22 -12.67 8.48
N CYS A 42 5.84 -11.53 8.81
CA CYS A 42 7.12 -11.47 9.53
C CYS A 42 7.27 -10.16 10.34
N ALA A 43 8.27 -10.09 11.23
CA ALA A 43 8.50 -8.95 12.14
C ALA A 43 8.67 -7.59 11.44
N ASN A 44 9.16 -7.59 10.18
CA ASN A 44 9.32 -6.37 9.39
C ASN A 44 8.01 -5.94 8.72
N THR A 45 7.17 -6.89 8.25
CA THR A 45 5.80 -6.58 7.80
C THR A 45 4.92 -6.09 8.95
N GLN A 46 5.22 -6.49 10.17
CA GLN A 46 4.68 -5.93 11.40
C GLN A 46 5.06 -4.44 11.59
N ALA A 47 6.33 -4.05 11.44
CA ALA A 47 6.81 -2.68 11.64
C ALA A 47 6.15 -1.64 10.72
N ALA A 48 5.73 -2.07 9.55
CA ALA A 48 5.06 -1.19 8.61
C ALA A 48 3.54 -1.25 8.63
N ALA A 49 2.96 -2.41 8.95
CA ALA A 49 1.57 -2.46 9.37
C ALA A 49 1.39 -1.48 10.56
N LEU A 50 2.34 -1.46 11.50
CA LEU A 50 2.40 -0.49 12.62
C LEU A 50 2.44 0.98 12.21
N GLN A 51 3.11 1.32 11.10
CA GLN A 51 3.33 2.69 10.65
C GLN A 51 2.20 3.21 9.74
N HIS A 52 1.45 2.29 9.13
CA HIS A 52 0.42 2.60 8.12
C HIS A 52 -0.99 2.19 8.54
N ALA A 53 -1.15 1.61 9.73
CA ALA A 53 -2.42 1.33 10.36
C ALA A 53 -3.18 2.63 10.67
N LYS A 54 -4.22 2.93 9.88
CA LYS A 54 -5.11 4.09 10.10
C LYS A 54 -6.05 3.91 11.30
N GLY A 55 -6.16 2.69 11.84
CA GLY A 55 -6.67 2.40 13.18
C GLY A 55 -5.61 1.63 13.95
N THR A 56 -4.93 2.31 14.88
CA THR A 56 -3.92 1.72 15.75
C THR A 56 -4.44 1.76 17.19
N PHE A 57 -4.71 0.59 17.78
CA PHE A 57 -5.10 0.52 19.19
C PHE A 57 -3.94 0.00 20.04
N ASN A 58 -3.51 0.72 21.07
CA ASN A 58 -2.42 0.30 21.96
C ASN A 58 -2.98 -0.10 23.34
N ILE A 59 -2.80 -1.36 23.75
CA ILE A 59 -3.10 -1.83 25.10
C ILE A 59 -1.81 -1.78 25.93
N ARG A 60 -1.76 -0.92 26.95
CA ARG A 60 -0.75 -1.06 28.02
C ARG A 60 -1.08 -2.32 28.82
N HIS A 61 -0.07 -3.05 29.28
CA HIS A 61 -0.26 -4.16 30.22
C HIS A 61 -0.70 -3.64 31.60
N THR A 62 -1.93 -3.13 31.71
CA THR A 62 -2.57 -2.75 32.97
C THR A 62 -3.83 -3.59 33.21
N ARG A 63 -4.23 -3.69 34.48
CA ARG A 63 -4.98 -4.79 35.08
C ARG A 63 -6.48 -4.90 34.70
N SER A 64 -6.97 -4.29 33.62
CA SER A 64 -8.42 -4.21 33.33
C SER A 64 -8.77 -4.50 31.85
N ALA A 65 -9.14 -5.73 31.55
CA ALA A 65 -9.46 -6.19 30.19
C ALA A 65 -10.72 -5.56 29.56
N MET A 66 -11.69 -5.09 30.36
CA MET A 66 -12.99 -4.62 29.84
C MET A 66 -12.94 -3.23 29.19
N GLY A 67 -12.14 -2.30 29.72
CA GLY A 67 -11.97 -0.97 29.11
C GLY A 67 -11.24 -1.03 27.75
N HIS A 68 -10.45 -2.07 27.53
CA HIS A 68 -9.68 -2.27 26.30
C HIS A 68 -10.52 -2.81 25.14
N ILE A 69 -11.62 -3.52 25.41
CA ILE A 69 -12.52 -4.04 24.37
C ILE A 69 -13.27 -2.89 23.69
N GLU A 70 -13.73 -1.90 24.45
CA GLU A 70 -14.46 -0.75 23.89
C GLU A 70 -13.56 0.15 23.03
N GLN A 71 -12.31 0.35 23.46
CA GLN A 71 -11.34 1.13 22.70
C GLN A 71 -10.83 0.37 21.46
N ALA A 72 -10.67 -0.96 21.54
CA ALA A 72 -10.40 -1.79 20.38
C ALA A 72 -11.57 -1.75 19.38
N ARG A 73 -12.82 -1.77 19.86
CA ARG A 73 -14.02 -1.55 19.03
C ARG A 73 -13.97 -0.20 18.33
N GLN A 74 -13.67 0.90 19.04
CA GLN A 74 -13.56 2.22 18.41
C GLN A 74 -12.45 2.30 17.35
N ALA A 75 -11.28 1.73 17.61
CA ALA A 75 -10.17 1.72 16.63
C ALA A 75 -10.50 0.86 15.39
N LEU A 76 -11.16 -0.28 15.59
CA LEU A 76 -11.69 -1.09 14.49
C LEU A 76 -12.77 -0.32 13.72
N SER A 77 -13.70 0.36 14.40
CA SER A 77 -14.72 1.22 13.78
C SER A 77 -14.14 2.35 12.93
N LEU A 78 -13.06 3.00 13.38
CA LEU A 78 -12.32 3.98 12.57
C LEU A 78 -11.70 3.34 11.33
N THR A 79 -11.30 2.07 11.43
CA THR A 79 -10.73 1.36 10.29
C THR A 79 -11.78 0.94 9.28
N PHE A 80 -12.98 0.55 9.74
CA PHE A 80 -14.13 0.28 8.86
C PHE A 80 -14.58 1.54 8.12
N ARG A 81 -14.66 2.69 8.79
CA ARG A 81 -14.96 3.97 8.12
C ARG A 81 -13.93 4.32 7.04
N TYR A 82 -12.65 4.14 7.33
CA TYR A 82 -11.61 4.35 6.31
C TYR A 82 -11.76 3.38 5.14
N GLN A 83 -12.11 2.12 5.41
CA GLN A 83 -12.36 1.12 4.37
C GLN A 83 -13.55 1.52 3.50
N GLU A 84 -14.65 1.99 4.09
CA GLU A 84 -15.82 2.50 3.35
C GLU A 84 -15.44 3.72 2.48
N GLU A 85 -14.69 4.68 3.02
CA GLU A 85 -14.23 5.87 2.28
C GLU A 85 -13.29 5.49 1.13
N PHE A 86 -12.36 4.55 1.37
CA PHE A 86 -11.46 4.02 0.35
C PHE A 86 -12.22 3.26 -0.73
N GLN A 87 -13.15 2.39 -0.34
CA GLN A 87 -14.00 1.64 -1.26
C GLN A 87 -14.81 2.58 -2.14
N ALA A 88 -15.48 3.57 -1.56
CA ALA A 88 -16.28 4.54 -2.30
C ALA A 88 -15.43 5.34 -3.30
N ALA A 89 -14.21 5.71 -2.94
CA ALA A 89 -13.28 6.37 -3.86
C ALA A 89 -12.80 5.43 -4.98
N ALA A 90 -12.48 4.17 -4.65
CA ALA A 90 -12.13 3.15 -5.64
C ALA A 90 -13.27 2.87 -6.62
N GLU A 91 -14.51 2.81 -6.13
CA GLU A 91 -15.72 2.67 -6.94
C GLU A 91 -15.96 3.87 -7.87
N ARG A 92 -15.57 5.10 -7.49
CA ARG A 92 -15.62 6.23 -8.42
C ARG A 92 -14.47 6.18 -9.43
N MET A 93 -13.26 5.86 -8.99
CA MET A 93 -12.09 5.77 -9.86
C MET A 93 -12.21 4.71 -10.96
N ILE A 94 -12.87 3.58 -10.68
CA ILE A 94 -13.09 2.54 -11.69
C ILE A 94 -14.13 2.93 -12.74
N GLN A 95 -15.00 3.92 -12.46
CA GLN A 95 -15.97 4.45 -13.44
C GLN A 95 -15.39 5.58 -14.30
N GLU A 96 -14.24 6.13 -13.93
CA GLU A 96 -13.60 7.23 -14.62
C GLU A 96 -12.44 6.74 -15.50
N SER A 97 -12.42 7.19 -16.74
CA SER A 97 -11.34 6.84 -17.68
C SER A 97 -10.03 7.55 -17.34
N LEU A 98 -8.91 6.87 -17.58
CA LEU A 98 -7.56 7.42 -17.57
C LEU A 98 -6.87 7.03 -18.88
N THR A 99 -6.36 8.01 -19.62
CA THR A 99 -5.62 7.76 -20.87
C THR A 99 -4.15 7.46 -20.57
N ASP A 100 -3.46 6.80 -21.49
CA ASP A 100 -2.02 6.54 -21.37
C ASP A 100 -1.21 7.83 -21.20
N ALA A 101 -1.58 8.89 -21.92
CA ALA A 101 -0.95 10.20 -21.78
C ALA A 101 -1.16 10.79 -20.37
N ALA A 102 -2.38 10.73 -19.83
CA ALA A 102 -2.66 11.20 -18.47
C ALA A 102 -1.97 10.34 -17.40
N PHE A 103 -1.78 9.04 -17.67
CA PHE A 103 -0.99 8.18 -16.80
C PHE A 103 0.50 8.52 -16.87
N GLY A 104 1.04 8.84 -18.05
CA GLY A 104 2.41 9.38 -18.20
C GLY A 104 2.62 10.64 -17.36
N ASP A 105 1.70 11.61 -17.43
CA ASP A 105 1.73 12.82 -16.60
C ASP A 105 1.68 12.49 -15.10
N LEU A 106 0.90 11.48 -14.70
CA LEU A 106 0.88 10.99 -13.32
C LEU A 106 2.26 10.45 -12.91
N VAL A 107 2.88 9.62 -13.74
CA VAL A 107 4.20 9.03 -13.48
C VAL A 107 5.25 10.12 -13.30
N GLU A 108 5.26 11.16 -14.13
CA GLU A 108 6.18 12.29 -13.97
C GLU A 108 5.97 13.05 -12.64
N ARG A 109 4.71 13.22 -12.21
CA ARG A 109 4.39 13.87 -10.92
C ARG A 109 4.78 13.01 -9.72
N LEU A 110 4.71 11.69 -9.86
CA LEU A 110 5.10 10.74 -8.82
C LEU A 110 6.63 10.58 -8.74
N MET A 111 7.29 10.57 -9.90
CA MET A 111 8.71 10.30 -10.05
C MET A 111 9.36 11.36 -10.97
N PRO A 112 9.71 12.54 -10.42
CA PRO A 112 10.23 13.64 -11.21
C PRO A 112 11.46 13.26 -12.02
N THR A 113 11.51 13.74 -13.26
CA THR A 113 12.62 13.51 -14.18
C THR A 113 13.95 13.95 -13.54
N PRO A 114 15.01 13.12 -13.61
CA PRO A 114 16.32 13.46 -13.09
C PRO A 114 16.85 14.74 -13.75
N SER A 115 17.68 15.49 -13.01
CA SER A 115 18.33 16.67 -13.56
C SER A 115 19.19 16.33 -14.79
N GLU A 116 19.42 17.31 -15.67
CA GLU A 116 20.27 17.12 -16.85
C GLU A 116 21.69 16.68 -16.48
N ASN A 117 22.18 17.12 -15.32
CA ASN A 117 23.49 16.78 -14.77
C ASN A 117 23.52 15.43 -14.02
N ALA A 118 22.41 14.70 -13.96
CA ALA A 118 22.38 13.37 -13.34
C ALA A 118 23.22 12.37 -14.15
N THR A 119 23.83 11.41 -13.45
CA THR A 119 24.60 10.34 -14.11
C THR A 119 23.72 9.50 -15.02
N ASN A 120 24.31 8.90 -16.07
CA ASN A 120 23.57 8.01 -16.99
C ASN A 120 22.82 6.92 -16.23
N ARG A 121 23.48 6.29 -15.25
CA ARG A 121 22.85 5.29 -14.38
C ARG A 121 21.59 5.79 -13.67
N VAL A 122 21.52 7.06 -13.26
CA VAL A 122 20.32 7.63 -12.63
C VAL A 122 19.22 7.84 -13.66
N LYS A 123 19.56 8.29 -14.87
CA LYS A 123 18.61 8.48 -15.98
C LYS A 123 18.05 7.13 -16.47
N ASP A 124 18.91 6.13 -16.62
CA ASP A 124 18.52 4.77 -17.03
C ASP A 124 17.60 4.14 -15.99
N ASN A 125 17.95 4.22 -14.70
CA ASN A 125 17.09 3.74 -13.61
C ASN A 125 15.75 4.49 -13.51
N HIS A 126 15.66 5.74 -13.98
CA HIS A 126 14.40 6.48 -14.01
C HIS A 126 13.54 5.98 -15.17
N ARG A 127 14.14 5.85 -16.37
CA ARG A 127 13.47 5.31 -17.56
C ARG A 127 12.94 3.91 -17.31
N GLU A 128 13.74 2.99 -16.78
CA GLU A 128 13.30 1.62 -16.50
C GLU A 128 12.07 1.54 -15.56
N LYS A 129 11.94 2.50 -14.63
CA LYS A 129 10.79 2.56 -13.73
C LYS A 129 9.57 3.15 -14.41
N ALA A 130 9.75 4.18 -15.23
CA ALA A 130 8.68 4.76 -16.04
C ALA A 130 8.13 3.72 -17.03
N ASP A 131 9.02 3.07 -17.80
CA ASP A 131 8.67 2.00 -18.74
C ASP A 131 7.92 0.85 -18.04
N ARG A 132 8.34 0.49 -16.82
CA ARG A 132 7.65 -0.54 -16.02
C ARG A 132 6.24 -0.10 -15.62
N LEU A 133 6.08 1.14 -15.16
CA LEU A 133 4.77 1.68 -14.77
C LEU A 133 3.83 1.75 -15.98
N GLU A 134 4.33 2.24 -17.11
CA GLU A 134 3.58 2.30 -18.37
C GLU A 134 3.12 0.91 -18.81
N TRP A 135 4.01 -0.08 -18.79
CA TRP A 135 3.66 -1.48 -19.10
C TRP A 135 2.63 -2.04 -18.11
N LEU A 136 2.75 -1.76 -16.81
CA LEU A 136 1.78 -2.20 -15.81
C LEU A 136 0.39 -1.64 -16.09
N PHE A 137 0.30 -0.39 -16.50
CA PHE A 137 -0.98 0.24 -16.83
C PHE A 137 -1.55 -0.23 -18.18
N ALA A 138 -0.72 -0.27 -19.21
CA ALA A 138 -1.13 -0.50 -20.60
C ALA A 138 -1.34 -1.98 -20.94
N ASP A 139 -0.53 -2.89 -20.38
CA ASP A 139 -0.42 -4.26 -20.86
C ASP A 139 -0.48 -5.36 -19.79
N ALA A 140 -0.22 -5.06 -18.51
CA ALA A 140 -0.13 -6.12 -17.50
C ALA A 140 -1.46 -6.86 -17.31
N PRO A 141 -1.45 -8.22 -17.23
CA PRO A 141 -2.66 -9.02 -17.04
C PRO A 141 -3.41 -8.71 -15.74
N THR A 142 -2.70 -8.23 -14.73
CA THR A 142 -3.26 -7.81 -13.43
C THR A 142 -4.26 -6.66 -13.56
N ASN A 143 -4.17 -5.87 -14.64
CA ASN A 143 -5.08 -4.75 -14.92
C ASN A 143 -6.13 -5.05 -16.00
N ASP A 144 -6.18 -6.27 -16.58
CA ASP A 144 -7.06 -6.58 -17.72
C ASP A 144 -8.54 -6.20 -17.48
N ALA A 145 -9.06 -6.51 -16.29
CA ALA A 145 -10.47 -6.26 -15.95
C ALA A 145 -10.81 -4.79 -15.67
N ILE A 146 -9.79 -3.96 -15.42
CA ILE A 146 -9.94 -2.57 -14.97
C ILE A 146 -9.23 -1.57 -15.88
N ARG A 147 -8.68 -2.04 -17.01
CA ARG A 147 -7.81 -1.29 -17.91
C ARG A 147 -8.45 0.01 -18.40
N GLY A 148 -7.64 1.06 -18.51
CA GLY A 148 -8.08 2.38 -18.96
C GLY A 148 -8.90 3.17 -17.93
N THR A 149 -8.97 2.71 -16.68
CA THR A 149 -9.62 3.43 -15.58
C THR A 149 -8.61 4.11 -14.67
N ARG A 150 -9.04 5.11 -13.90
CA ARG A 150 -8.21 5.69 -12.84
C ARG A 150 -7.82 4.67 -11.78
N TRP A 151 -8.67 3.68 -11.53
CA TRP A 151 -8.36 2.58 -10.62
C TRP A 151 -7.20 1.71 -11.13
N ALA A 152 -7.16 1.38 -12.43
CA ALA A 152 -6.00 0.70 -13.03
C ALA A 152 -4.71 1.51 -12.89
N GLY A 153 -4.78 2.83 -13.01
CA GLY A 153 -3.64 3.71 -12.78
C GLY A 153 -3.10 3.58 -11.35
N TYR A 154 -3.99 3.55 -10.35
CA TYR A 154 -3.58 3.35 -8.96
C TYR A 154 -3.00 1.94 -8.73
N GLN A 155 -3.65 0.90 -9.26
CA GLN A 155 -3.21 -0.49 -9.12
C GLN A 155 -1.85 -0.72 -9.79
N ALA A 156 -1.57 -0.10 -10.94
CA ALA A 156 -0.25 -0.13 -11.58
C ALA A 156 0.85 0.44 -10.67
N VAL A 157 0.59 1.57 -10.00
CA VAL A 157 1.54 2.15 -9.04
C VAL A 157 1.70 1.26 -7.80
N ALA A 158 0.61 0.71 -7.28
CA ALA A 158 0.65 -0.18 -6.13
C ALA A 158 1.49 -1.43 -6.44
N GLU A 159 1.25 -2.08 -7.58
CA GLU A 159 1.99 -3.26 -8.02
C GLU A 159 3.47 -2.94 -8.27
N PHE A 160 3.78 -1.79 -8.91
CA PHE A 160 5.16 -1.32 -9.06
C PHE A 160 5.87 -1.25 -7.72
N VAL A 161 5.25 -0.61 -6.73
CA VAL A 161 5.84 -0.43 -5.39
C VAL A 161 6.04 -1.76 -4.68
N ASP A 162 5.10 -2.69 -4.82
CA ASP A 162 5.12 -3.96 -4.09
C ASP A 162 6.02 -5.01 -4.73
N HIS A 163 6.11 -5.04 -6.06
CA HIS A 163 6.73 -6.15 -6.78
C HIS A 163 7.97 -5.76 -7.61
N TYR A 164 8.11 -4.49 -8.01
CA TYR A 164 9.16 -4.08 -8.95
C TYR A 164 10.09 -3.01 -8.41
N ALA A 165 9.69 -2.25 -7.38
CA ALA A 165 10.52 -1.21 -6.80
C ALA A 165 11.88 -1.78 -6.32
N PRO A 166 13.00 -1.10 -6.60
CA PRO A 166 14.31 -1.56 -6.17
C PRO A 166 14.38 -1.69 -4.65
N ALA A 167 14.82 -2.84 -4.17
CA ALA A 167 15.04 -3.12 -2.77
C ALA A 167 16.50 -3.43 -2.51
N LYS A 168 17.05 -2.92 -1.40
CA LYS A 168 18.43 -3.17 -1.00
C LYS A 168 18.46 -4.23 0.09
N LEU A 169 19.30 -5.24 -0.11
CA LEU A 169 19.67 -6.17 0.95
C LEU A 169 20.31 -5.41 2.12
N ASN A 170 20.04 -5.88 3.32
CA ASN A 170 20.64 -5.37 4.54
C ASN A 170 20.79 -6.52 5.55
N ARG A 171 21.34 -6.23 6.74
CA ARG A 171 21.59 -7.25 7.77
C ARG A 171 20.35 -8.02 8.27
N TYR A 172 19.14 -7.61 7.86
CA TYR A 172 17.85 -8.20 8.24
C TYR A 172 17.11 -8.85 7.06
N CYS A 173 17.65 -8.78 5.84
CA CYS A 173 17.07 -9.39 4.65
C CYS A 173 18.16 -10.01 3.78
N GLU A 174 18.22 -11.34 3.80
CA GLU A 174 19.23 -12.13 3.08
C GLU A 174 18.89 -12.31 1.60
N ASP A 175 17.62 -12.13 1.23
CA ASP A 175 17.13 -12.22 -0.14
C ASP A 175 16.36 -10.95 -0.57
N VAL A 176 16.26 -10.78 -1.89
CA VAL A 176 15.68 -9.58 -2.52
C VAL A 176 14.17 -9.51 -2.32
N GLU A 177 13.48 -10.63 -2.22
CA GLU A 177 12.03 -10.68 -2.04
C GLU A 177 11.64 -10.23 -0.63
N THR A 178 12.37 -10.67 0.39
CA THR A 178 12.25 -10.19 1.76
C THR A 178 12.61 -8.70 1.82
N ALA A 179 13.72 -8.28 1.20
CA ALA A 179 14.10 -6.87 1.16
C ALA A 179 13.01 -6.00 0.50
N ARG A 180 12.36 -6.50 -0.54
CA ARG A 180 11.29 -5.81 -1.27
C ARG A 180 10.02 -5.75 -0.45
N SER A 181 9.62 -6.85 0.16
CA SER A 181 8.50 -6.90 1.10
C SER A 181 8.68 -5.90 2.24
N MET A 182 9.92 -5.68 2.70
CA MET A 182 10.26 -4.66 3.70
C MET A 182 10.26 -3.22 3.15
N ALA A 183 10.65 -3.03 1.89
CA ALA A 183 10.72 -1.70 1.27
C ALA A 183 9.34 -1.19 0.87
N ALA A 184 8.48 -2.08 0.34
CA ALA A 184 7.10 -1.82 -0.11
C ALA A 184 6.20 -1.23 0.98
N ILE A 185 6.62 -1.40 2.22
CA ILE A 185 5.88 -1.02 3.41
C ILE A 185 6.61 0.12 4.17
N GLY A 186 7.74 0.60 3.66
CA GLY A 186 8.43 1.75 4.22
C GLY A 186 7.71 3.07 3.94
N THR A 187 8.04 4.11 4.70
CA THR A 187 7.44 5.45 4.58
C THR A 187 7.44 5.99 3.16
N ALA A 188 8.53 5.79 2.40
CA ALA A 188 8.63 6.23 1.02
C ALA A 188 7.63 5.51 0.10
N ALA A 189 7.51 4.19 0.23
CA ALA A 189 6.58 3.38 -0.56
C ALA A 189 5.12 3.76 -0.29
N THR A 190 4.75 3.88 1.00
CA THR A 190 3.39 4.29 1.36
C THR A 190 3.09 5.73 1.00
N SER A 191 4.06 6.64 1.10
CA SER A 191 3.88 8.02 0.65
C SER A 191 3.64 8.09 -0.86
N LEU A 192 4.32 7.24 -1.64
CA LEU A 192 4.11 7.17 -3.08
C LEU A 192 2.73 6.65 -3.44
N LYS A 193 2.26 5.57 -2.77
CA LYS A 193 0.89 5.04 -2.94
C LYS A 193 -0.18 6.04 -2.54
N HIS A 194 -0.03 6.70 -1.38
CA HIS A 194 -0.96 7.76 -0.96
C HIS A 194 -0.97 8.93 -1.94
N LYS A 195 0.19 9.41 -2.39
CA LYS A 195 0.26 10.46 -3.40
C LYS A 195 -0.43 10.03 -4.70
N ALA A 196 -0.23 8.79 -5.15
CA ALA A 196 -0.90 8.27 -6.34
C ALA A 196 -2.43 8.24 -6.15
N PHE A 197 -2.90 7.78 -4.99
CA PHE A 197 -4.32 7.78 -4.64
C PHE A 197 -4.90 9.20 -4.65
N ASP A 198 -4.25 10.16 -4.00
CA ASP A 198 -4.71 11.56 -3.94
C ASP A 198 -4.76 12.22 -5.33
N LEU A 199 -3.86 11.83 -6.23
CA LEU A 199 -3.83 12.36 -7.60
C LEU A 199 -4.87 11.75 -8.53
N LEU A 200 -5.34 10.53 -8.23
CA LEU A 200 -6.28 9.79 -9.06
C LEU A 200 -7.71 9.82 -8.52
N ALA A 201 -7.89 9.93 -7.20
CA ALA A 201 -9.19 9.98 -6.57
C ALA A 201 -10.03 11.15 -7.12
N VAL A 202 -11.32 10.87 -7.28
CA VAL A 202 -12.38 11.78 -7.74
C VAL A 202 -13.55 11.77 -6.76
#